data_AF-A0A4V1UJB7-F1
#
_entry.id   AF-A0A4V1UJB7-F1
#
_cell.length_a   1.000
_cell.length_b   1.000
_cell.length_c   1.000
_cell.angle_alpha   90.00
_cell.angle_beta   90.00
_cell.angle_gamma   90.00
#
_symmetry.space_group_name_H-M   'P 1'
#
loop_
_entity.id
_entity.type
_entity.pdbx_description
1 polymer ?
#
loop_
_entity_poly.entity_id
_entity_poly.type
_entity_poly.pdbx_seq_one_letter_code
_entity_poly.pdbx_strand_id
1 'polypeptide(L)'
;MNRTAPALLAKALLTLYVASVLALLAAAGGIWRLRCESFGCMGIGVAWVAWVAAFFVVLGLGLLARSQVASSAGLARIGRGAWWLQVLTGAVHLAIWVGKMAS
;
A
#
# COMPACT_ATOMS: atom_id res chain seq x y z
N MET A 1 -9.67 -8.10 -33.46
CA MET A 1 -8.84 -7.34 -32.49
C MET A 1 -9.65 -7.08 -31.22
N ASN A 2 -9.41 -7.86 -30.15
CA ASN A 2 -10.17 -7.84 -28.90
C ASN A 2 -9.86 -6.56 -28.07
N ARG A 3 -10.74 -5.56 -28.12
CA ARG A 3 -10.67 -4.38 -27.23
C ARG A 3 -10.99 -4.70 -25.77
N THR A 4 -11.43 -5.91 -25.44
CA THR A 4 -11.90 -6.33 -24.10
C THR A 4 -10.80 -6.75 -23.14
N ALA A 5 -9.72 -7.37 -23.64
CA ALA A 5 -8.58 -7.81 -22.83
C ALA A 5 -7.90 -6.70 -22.00
N PRO A 6 -7.61 -5.49 -22.55
CA PRO A 6 -6.97 -4.43 -21.76
C PRO A 6 -7.89 -3.86 -20.66
N ALA A 7 -9.21 -3.87 -20.87
CA ALA A 7 -10.16 -3.35 -19.88
C ALA A 7 -10.32 -4.30 -18.67
N LEU A 8 -10.32 -5.61 -18.89
CA LEU A 8 -10.32 -6.62 -17.83
C LEU A 8 -9.02 -6.58 -17.02
N LEU A 9 -7.88 -6.47 -17.69
CA LEU A 9 -6.57 -6.33 -17.05
C LEU A 9 -6.51 -5.08 -16.17
N ALA A 10 -6.96 -3.93 -16.68
CA ALA A 10 -6.98 -2.68 -15.92
C ALA A 10 -7.86 -2.77 -14.66
N LYS A 11 -9.04 -3.41 -14.77
CA LYS A 11 -9.92 -3.67 -13.62
C LYS A 11 -9.27 -4.61 -12.61
N ALA A 12 -8.68 -5.71 -13.07
CA ALA A 12 -8.01 -6.67 -12.20
C ALA A 12 -6.84 -6.03 -11.44
N LEU A 13 -5.99 -5.27 -12.14
CA LEU A 13 -4.88 -4.53 -11.53
C LEU A 13 -5.36 -3.50 -10.50
N LEU A 14 -6.41 -2.74 -10.82
CA LEU A 14 -6.96 -1.77 -9.89
C LEU A 14 -7.57 -2.44 -8.65
N THR A 15 -8.33 -3.52 -8.83
CA THR A 15 -8.92 -4.27 -7.71
C THR A 15 -7.83 -4.87 -6.83
N LEU A 16 -6.81 -5.49 -7.43
CA LEU A 16 -5.67 -6.04 -6.70
C LEU A 16 -4.94 -4.93 -5.93
N TYR A 17 -4.67 -3.79 -6.57
CA TYR A 17 -4.03 -2.65 -5.94
C TYR A 17 -4.82 -2.14 -4.72
N VAL A 18 -6.13 -1.91 -4.87
CA VAL A 18 -6.99 -1.46 -3.76
C VAL A 18 -7.00 -2.48 -2.62
N ALA A 19 -7.14 -3.78 -2.94
CA ALA A 19 -7.10 -4.84 -1.94
C ALA A 19 -5.75 -4.88 -1.20
N SER A 20 -4.64 -4.73 -1.92
CA SER A 20 -3.30 -4.68 -1.32
C SER A 20 -3.10 -3.47 -0.43
N VAL A 21 -3.62 -2.29 -0.79
CA VAL A 21 -3.58 -1.10 0.08
C VAL A 21 -4.35 -1.34 1.39
N LEU A 22 -5.54 -1.94 1.32
CA LEU A 22 -6.30 -2.30 2.52
C LEU A 22 -5.58 -3.33 3.39
N ALA A 23 -4.95 -4.34 2.77
CA ALA A 23 -4.16 -5.33 3.47
C ALA A 23 -2.94 -4.70 4.17
N LEU A 24 -2.26 -3.74 3.54
CA LEU A 24 -1.17 -2.98 4.16
C LEU A 24 -1.65 -2.20 5.38
N LEU A 25 -2.81 -1.55 5.32
CA LEU A 25 -3.39 -0.83 6.46
C LEU A 25 -3.72 -1.77 7.62
N ALA A 26 -4.33 -2.91 7.32
CA ALA A 26 -4.64 -3.93 8.32
C ALA A 26 -3.36 -4.51 8.94
N ALA A 27 -2.34 -4.79 8.13
CA ALA A 27 -1.04 -5.27 8.60
C ALA A 27 -0.34 -4.24 9.49
N ALA A 28 -0.32 -2.95 9.10
CA ALA A 28 0.25 -1.88 9.92
C ALA A 28 -0.45 -1.81 11.28
N GLY A 29 -1.79 -1.84 11.30
CA GLY A 29 -2.57 -1.86 12.54
C GLY A 29 -2.31 -3.10 13.41
N GLY A 30 -2.11 -4.27 12.78
CA GLY A 30 -1.74 -5.51 13.46
C GLY A 30 -0.35 -5.43 14.09
N ILE A 31 0.65 -4.98 13.34
CA ILE A 31 2.03 -4.81 13.81
C ILE A 31 2.08 -3.81 14.97
N TRP A 32 1.29 -2.73 14.90
CA TRP A 32 1.21 -1.74 15.97
C TRP A 32 0.69 -2.29 17.31
N ARG A 33 -0.12 -3.34 17.27
CA ARG A 33 -0.68 -3.99 18.46
C ARG A 33 0.24 -5.07 19.04
N LEU A 34 1.30 -5.46 18.32
CA LEU A 34 2.26 -6.43 18.84
C LEU A 34 2.92 -5.86 20.10
N ARG A 35 2.87 -6.65 21.17
CA ARG A 35 3.57 -6.36 22.42
C ARG A 35 4.95 -7.00 22.39
N CYS A 36 5.90 -6.32 23.02
CA CYS A 36 7.26 -6.79 23.17
C CYS A 36 7.32 -7.87 24.28
N GLU A 37 7.17 -9.14 23.91
CA GLU A 37 7.41 -10.27 24.82
C GLU A 37 8.63 -11.05 24.33
N SER A 38 9.74 -10.98 25.09
CA SER A 38 11.00 -11.68 24.82
C SER A 38 11.56 -11.42 23.39
N PHE A 39 11.70 -12.46 22.55
CA PHE A 39 12.12 -12.33 21.14
C PHE A 39 11.17 -11.49 20.25
N GLY A 40 9.97 -11.17 20.74
CA GLY A 40 8.97 -10.37 20.03
C GLY A 40 9.43 -8.96 19.67
N CYS A 41 10.34 -8.34 20.45
CA CYS A 41 10.88 -7.02 20.08
C CYS A 41 11.70 -7.04 18.79
N MET A 42 12.47 -8.11 18.57
CA MET A 42 13.21 -8.30 17.32
C MET A 42 12.24 -8.61 16.18
N GLY A 43 11.20 -9.40 16.44
CA GLY A 43 10.14 -9.73 15.48
C GLY A 43 9.35 -8.51 14.99
N ILE A 44 9.11 -7.51 15.85
CA ILE A 44 8.47 -6.24 15.47
C ILE A 44 9.30 -5.49 14.42
N GLY A 45 10.62 -5.45 14.60
CA GLY A 45 11.53 -4.83 13.63
C GLY A 45 11.46 -5.50 12.26
N VAL A 46 11.53 -6.83 12.21
CA VAL A 46 11.41 -7.60 10.96
C VAL A 46 10.05 -7.41 10.30
N ALA A 47 8.97 -7.40 11.08
CA ALA A 47 7.62 -7.16 10.57
C ALA A 47 7.49 -5.77 9.91
N TRP A 48 8.09 -4.73 10.50
CA TRP A 48 8.13 -3.39 9.90
C TRP A 48 8.97 -3.36 8.62
N VAL A 49 10.13 -4.01 8.57
CA VAL A 49 10.95 -4.09 7.34
C VAL A 49 10.19 -4.80 6.22
N ALA A 50 9.55 -5.93 6.52
CA ALA A 50 8.71 -6.66 5.58
C ALA A 50 7.53 -5.80 5.09
N TRP A 51 6.90 -5.06 5.99
CA TRP A 51 5.82 -4.12 5.65
C TRP A 51 6.29 -3.01 4.71
N VAL A 52 7.48 -2.42 4.96
CA VAL A 52 8.07 -1.40 4.08
C VAL A 52 8.38 -1.96 2.69
N ALA A 53 8.96 -3.16 2.60
CA ALA A 53 9.20 -3.81 1.31
C ALA A 53 7.89 -4.04 0.54
N ALA A 54 6.87 -4.59 1.22
CA ALA A 54 5.55 -4.78 0.63
C ALA A 54 4.91 -3.45 0.20
N PHE A 55 5.08 -2.37 0.99
CA PHE A 55 4.60 -1.03 0.64
C PHE A 55 5.15 -0.56 -0.71
N PHE A 56 6.46 -0.69 -0.95
CA PHE A 56 7.07 -0.29 -2.22
C PHE A 56 6.60 -1.14 -3.41
N VAL A 57 6.44 -2.45 -3.22
CA VAL A 57 5.89 -3.35 -4.25
C VAL A 57 4.48 -2.92 -4.64
N VAL A 58 3.61 -2.66 -3.65
CA VAL A 58 2.23 -2.22 -3.89
C VAL A 58 2.20 -0.82 -4.52
N LEU A 59 3.15 0.06 -4.18
CA LEU A 59 3.28 1.38 -4.80
C LEU A 59 3.59 1.25 -6.30
N GLY A 60 4.51 0.35 -6.66
CA GLY A 60 4.82 0.02 -8.05
C GLY A 60 3.59 -0.54 -8.80
N LEU A 61 2.85 -1.44 -8.16
CA LEU A 61 1.58 -1.95 -8.71
C LEU A 61 0.56 -0.82 -8.92
N GLY A 62 0.49 0.15 -8.01
CA GLY A 62 -0.39 1.32 -8.13
C GLY A 62 -0.03 2.22 -9.32
N LEU A 63 1.27 2.41 -9.59
CA LEU A 63 1.74 3.14 -10.77
C LEU A 63 1.32 2.44 -12.07
N LEU A 64 1.50 1.12 -12.13
CA LEU A 64 1.06 0.30 -13.26
C LEU A 64 -0.47 0.33 -13.41
N ALA A 65 -1.23 0.20 -12.33
CA ALA A 65 -2.68 0.29 -12.39
C ALA A 65 -3.14 1.66 -12.94
N ARG A 66 -2.51 2.76 -12.50
CA ARG A 66 -2.82 4.13 -12.95
C ARG A 66 -2.52 4.36 -14.43
N SER A 67 -1.45 3.80 -14.97
CA SER A 67 -1.16 3.92 -16.41
C SER A 67 -2.23 3.23 -17.26
N GLN A 68 -2.82 2.14 -16.75
CA GLN A 68 -3.84 1.37 -17.46
C GLN A 68 -5.26 1.94 -17.34
N VAL A 69 -5.58 2.69 -16.27
CA VAL A 69 -6.93 3.26 -16.05
C VAL A 69 -7.08 4.72 -16.48
N ALA A 70 -6.04 5.33 -17.07
CA ALA A 70 -6.05 6.74 -17.48
C ALA A 70 -7.18 7.09 -18.47
N SER A 71 -7.68 6.11 -19.21
CA SER A 71 -8.78 6.24 -20.18
C SER A 71 -10.19 6.18 -19.57
N SER A 72 -10.34 5.89 -18.26
CA SER A 72 -11.64 5.80 -17.59
C SER A 72 -11.70 6.72 -16.36
N ALA A 73 -12.51 7.78 -16.44
CA ALA A 73 -12.61 8.79 -15.38
C ALA A 73 -13.02 8.23 -14.00
N GLY A 74 -13.92 7.24 -13.97
CA GLY A 74 -14.38 6.59 -12.73
C GLY A 74 -13.28 5.77 -12.06
N LEU A 75 -12.62 4.88 -12.81
CA LEU A 75 -11.51 4.06 -12.29
C LEU A 75 -10.30 4.93 -11.92
N ALA A 76 -10.02 6.00 -12.68
CA ALA A 76 -8.96 6.95 -12.36
C ALA A 76 -9.24 7.71 -11.05
N ARG A 77 -10.50 8.00 -10.70
CA ARG A 77 -10.85 8.60 -9.39
C ARG A 77 -10.57 7.63 -8.25
N ILE A 78 -10.98 6.37 -8.37
CA ILE A 78 -10.73 5.33 -7.35
C ILE A 78 -9.22 5.12 -7.18
N GLY A 79 -8.49 4.95 -8.27
CA GLY A 79 -7.03 4.79 -8.26
C GLY A 79 -6.31 5.98 -7.62
N ARG A 80 -6.76 7.22 -7.86
CA ARG A 80 -6.22 8.41 -7.18
C ARG A 80 -6.51 8.42 -5.68
N GLY A 81 -7.69 7.99 -5.26
CA GLY A 81 -8.04 7.89 -3.84
C GLY A 81 -7.13 6.89 -3.12
N ALA A 82 -7.01 5.67 -3.66
CA ALA A 82 -6.12 4.64 -3.12
C ALA A 82 -4.64 5.07 -3.11
N TRP A 83 -4.21 5.79 -4.15
CA TRP A 83 -2.87 6.37 -4.22
C TRP A 83 -2.60 7.36 -3.09
N TRP A 84 -3.49 8.35 -2.91
CA TRP A 84 -3.33 9.32 -1.83
C TRP A 84 -3.38 8.66 -0.47
N LEU A 85 -4.27 7.68 -0.26
CA LEU A 85 -4.33 6.91 0.97
C LEU A 85 -2.99 6.21 1.26
N GLN A 86 -2.40 5.57 0.26
CA GLN A 86 -1.09 4.91 0.39
C GLN A 86 0.02 5.91 0.72
N VAL A 87 0.10 7.04 -0.01
CA VAL A 87 1.11 8.09 0.22
C VAL A 87 0.98 8.68 1.63
N LEU A 88 -0.23 9.02 2.05
CA LEU A 88 -0.49 9.54 3.40
C LEU A 88 -0.10 8.53 4.48
N THR A 89 -0.40 7.25 4.26
CA THR A 89 -0.01 6.17 5.20
C THR A 89 1.51 6.10 5.37
N GLY A 90 2.25 6.15 4.27
CA GLY A 90 3.72 6.17 4.29
C GLY A 90 4.27 7.43 4.95
N ALA A 91 3.72 8.60 4.62
CA ALA A 91 4.14 9.88 5.18
C ALA A 91 3.92 9.95 6.70
N VAL A 92 2.77 9.49 7.19
CA VAL A 92 2.45 9.43 8.62
C VAL A 92 3.43 8.50 9.36
N HIS A 93 3.70 7.30 8.83
CA HIS A 93 4.65 6.38 9.46
C HIS A 93 6.07 6.95 9.49
N LEU A 94 6.50 7.59 8.40
CA LEU A 94 7.80 8.24 8.34
C LEU A 94 7.90 9.39 9.36
N ALA A 95 6.87 10.24 9.45
CA ALA A 95 6.83 11.35 10.41
C ALA A 95 6.89 10.86 11.87
N ILE A 96 6.16 9.80 12.21
CA ILE A 96 6.22 9.18 13.54
C ILE A 96 7.61 8.64 13.82
N TRP A 97 8.24 7.97 12.86
CA TRP A 97 9.58 7.41 13.03
C TRP A 97 10.64 8.50 13.21
N VAL A 98 10.62 9.55 12.39
CA VAL A 98 11.53 10.71 12.52
C VAL A 98 11.31 11.42 13.85
N GLY A 99 10.07 11.65 14.26
CA GLY A 99 9.74 12.26 15.55
C GLY A 99 10.31 11.47 16.73
N LYS A 100 10.22 10.12 16.68
CA LYS A 100 10.84 9.25 17.69
C LYS A 100 12.37 9.28 17.70
N MET A 101 13.03 9.53 16.57
CA MET A 101 14.50 9.65 16.52
C MET A 101 15.02 11.01 16.98
N ALA A 102 14.19 12.06 16.86
CA ALA A 102 14.53 13.42 17.27
C ALA A 102 14.24 13.72 18.75
N SER A 103 13.68 12.75 19.47
CA SER A 103 13.38 12.81 20.92
C SER A 103 14.46 12.09 21.72
#